data_AF-A0A496TWB6-F1
#
_entry.id   AF-A0A496TWB6-F1
#
_cell.length_a   1.000
_cell.length_b   1.000
_cell.length_c   1.000
_cell.angle_alpha   90.00
_cell.angle_beta   90.00
_cell.angle_gamma   90.00
#
_symmetry.space_group_name_H-M   'P 1'
#
loop_
_entity.id
_entity.type
_entity.pdbx_description
1 polymer ?
#
loop_
_entity_poly.entity_id
_entity_poly.type
_entity_poly.pdbx_seq_one_letter_code
_entity_poly.pdbx_strand_id
1 'polypeptide(L)' 'GVMVEVHPDPQKALSDGPQSLTFSEFEKMMQEIRDIAQVLGKNNFVHSGQTG' A
#
# COMPACT_ATOMS: atom_id res chain seq x y z
N GLY A 1 11.76 3.80 -4.99
CA GLY A 1 10.66 3.46 -4.07
C GLY A 1 9.66 4.60 -4.07
N VAL A 2 8.44 4.35 -3.60
CA VAL A 2 7.38 5.37 -3.43
C VAL A 2 7.11 5.48 -1.92
N MET A 3 6.90 6.71 -1.42
CA MET A 3 6.48 6.96 -0.05
C MET A 3 4.98 7.30 -0.05
N VAL A 4 4.24 6.73 0.88
CA VAL A 4 2.77 6.88 0.99
C VAL A 4 2.42 7.10 2.45
N GLU A 5 1.65 8.14 2.74
CA GLU A 5 1.09 8.42 4.07
C GLU A 5 -0.33 7.85 4.18
N VAL A 6 -0.63 7.24 5.34
CA VAL A 6 -1.92 6.59 5.60
C VAL A 6 -2.50 7.13 6.90
N HIS A 7 -3.75 7.59 6.88
CA HIS A 7 -4.43 8.12 8.05
C HIS A 7 -5.91 7.67 8.09
N PRO A 8 -6.44 7.24 9.25
CA PRO A 8 -7.84 6.79 9.35
C PRO A 8 -8.88 7.89 9.06
N ASP A 9 -8.52 9.15 9.31
CA ASP A 9 -9.36 10.33 9.06
C ASP A 9 -8.52 11.42 8.37
N PRO A 10 -8.30 11.31 7.03
CA PRO A 10 -7.37 12.18 6.31
C PRO A 10 -7.68 13.67 6.48
N GLN A 11 -8.95 14.04 6.68
CA GLN A 11 -9.38 15.43 6.89
C GLN A 11 -8.87 16.03 8.21
N LYS A 12 -8.53 15.20 9.20
CA LYS A 12 -7.99 15.64 10.50
C LYS A 12 -6.48 15.48 10.62
N ALA A 13 -5.80 15.00 9.58
CA ALA A 13 -4.36 14.84 9.65
C ALA A 13 -3.71 16.22 9.84
N LEU A 14 -2.80 16.32 10.81
CA LEU A 14 -2.06 17.55 11.12
C LEU A 14 -0.97 17.88 10.08
N SER A 15 -0.83 17.04 9.05
CA SER A 15 0.15 17.10 7.96
C SER A 15 -0.59 17.08 6.60
N ASP A 16 -0.04 16.43 5.56
CA ASP A 16 -0.61 16.28 4.20
C ASP A 16 -1.89 15.40 4.15
N GLY A 17 -2.90 15.80 4.92
CA GLY A 17 -4.18 15.12 5.05
C GLY A 17 -4.93 14.89 3.75
N PRO A 18 -5.04 15.89 2.84
CA PRO A 18 -5.71 15.67 1.55
C PRO A 18 -5.01 14.67 0.63
N GLN A 19 -3.71 14.38 0.84
CA GLN A 19 -2.94 13.41 0.05
C GLN A 19 -2.73 12.08 0.80
N SER A 20 -3.15 11.99 2.06
CA SER A 20 -3.09 10.76 2.85
C SER A 20 -4.20 9.81 2.43
N LEU A 21 -3.85 8.54 2.26
CA LEU A 21 -4.84 7.49 1.99
C LEU A 21 -5.52 7.05 3.29
N THR A 22 -6.79 6.66 3.20
CA THR A 22 -7.39 5.80 4.22
C THR A 22 -6.77 4.40 4.16
N PHE A 23 -6.96 3.59 5.20
CA PHE A 23 -6.50 2.20 5.20
C PHE A 23 -7.06 1.39 4.03
N SER A 24 -8.35 1.58 3.70
CA SER A 24 -8.99 0.86 2.60
C SER A 24 -8.42 1.26 1.23
N GLU A 25 -8.11 2.54 1.03
CA GLU A 25 -7.48 3.02 -0.20
C GLU A 25 -6.04 2.50 -0.34
N PHE A 26 -5.29 2.42 0.76
CA PHE A 26 -3.97 1.81 0.78
C PHE A 26 -4.02 0.31 0.43
N GLU A 27 -4.97 -0.44 1.00
CA GLU A 27 -5.17 -1.86 0.68
C GLU A 27 -5.46 -2.07 -0.81
N LYS A 28 -6.35 -1.25 -1.38
CA LYS A 28 -6.68 -1.25 -2.80
C LYS A 28 -5.45 -0.94 -3.66
N MET A 29 -4.71 0.12 -3.34
CA MET A 29 -3.47 0.48 -4.05
C MET A 29 -2.47 -0.68 -4.05
N MET A 30 -2.30 -1.38 -2.92
CA MET A 30 -1.40 -2.52 -2.82
C MET A 30 -1.89 -3.75 -3.61
N GLN A 31 -3.21 -3.95 -3.75
CA GLN A 31 -3.77 -4.96 -4.64
C GLN A 31 -3.43 -4.63 -6.10
N GLU A 32 -3.68 -3.40 -6.54
CA GLU A 32 -3.38 -2.96 -7.90
C GLU A 32 -1.88 -3.08 -8.22
N ILE A 33 -1.00 -2.73 -7.28
CA ILE A 33 0.46 -2.91 -7.43
C ILE A 33 0.82 -4.40 -7.59
N ARG A 34 0.19 -5.31 -6.84
CA ARG A 34 0.42 -6.76 -6.98
C ARG A 34 0.00 -7.26 -8.36
N ASP A 35 -1.16 -6.82 -8.85
CA ASP A 35 -1.66 -7.20 -10.16
C ASP A 35 -0.74 -6.70 -11.29
N ILE A 36 -0.29 -5.45 -11.20
CA ILE A 36 0.70 -4.88 -12.12
C ILE A 36 2.02 -5.65 -12.05
N ALA A 37 2.50 -5.97 -10.85
CA ALA A 37 3.73 -6.73 -10.66
C ALA A 37 3.64 -8.12 -11.29
N GLN A 38 2.49 -8.80 -11.18
CA GLN A 38 2.23 -10.09 -11.80
C GLN A 38 2.30 -10.00 -13.34
N VAL A 39 1.68 -8.99 -13.95
CA VAL A 39 1.72 -8.75 -15.40
C VAL A 39 3.15 -8.44 -15.87
N LEU A 40 3.92 -7.71 -15.08
CA LEU A 40 5.32 -7.39 -15.37
C LEU A 40 6.31 -8.54 -15.07
N GLY A 41 5.83 -9.70 -14.60
CA GLY A 41 6.67 -10.85 -14.25
C GLY A 41 7.54 -10.62 -13.01
N LYS A 42 7.18 -9.67 -12.13
CA LYS A 42 7.90 -9.32 -10.90
C LYS A 42 7.31 -10.04 -9.70
N ASN A 43 7.64 -11.32 -9.52
CA ASN A 43 7.11 -12.18 -8.44
C ASN A 43 7.91 -12.10 -7.12
N ASN A 44 8.48 -10.95 -6.77
CA ASN A 44 9.39 -10.81 -5.61
C ASN A 44 8.68 -10.63 -4.25
N PHE A 45 7.41 -11.02 -4.12
CA PHE A 45 6.74 -11.04 -2.81
C PHE A 45 7.22 -12.25 -2.01
N VAL A 46 8.40 -12.09 -1.38
CA VAL A 46 8.91 -13.07 -0.43
C VAL A 46 8.04 -13.00 0.82
N HIS A 47 7.11 -13.95 0.97
CA HIS A 47 6.48 -14.21 2.25
C HIS A 47 7.40 -15.16 3.03
N SER A 48 8.42 -14.61 3.68
CA SER A 48 9.24 -15.34 4.64
C SER A 48 8.42 -15.55 5.91
N GLY A 49 7.55 -16.56 5.92
CA GLY A 49 6.61 -16.82 7.00
C GLY A 49 6.19 -18.28 7.08
N GLN A 50 7.14 -19.20 6.97
CA GLN A 50 6.99 -20.57 7.46
C GLN A 50 8.18 -20.87 8.38
N THR A 51 8.04 -20.53 9.66
CA THR A 51 8.76 -21.22 10.75
C THR A 51 7.92 -22.43 11.12
N GLY A 52 8.51 -23.61 10.93
CA GLY A 52 8.02 -24.86 11.54
C GLY A 52 8.25 -24.90 13.04
#